data_AF-H4GJB1-F1
#
_entry.id   AF-H4GJB1-F1
#
_cell.length_a   1.000
_cell.length_b   1.000
_cell.length_c   1.000
_cell.angle_alpha   90.00
_cell.angle_beta   90.00
_cell.angle_gamma   90.00
#
_symmetry.space_group_name_H-M   'P 1'
#
loop_
_entity.id
_entity.type
_entity.pdbx_description
1 polymer ?
#
loop_
_entity_poly.entity_id
_entity_poly.type
_entity_poly.pdbx_seq_one_letter_code
_entity_poly.pdbx_strand_id
1 'polypeptide(L)'
;MLMPSVISIYIIITGNKLLANQVDRGSMAYILSAPIRRTTVVTTQAIYFIGSLAATFLTTTGTFMMVNNMADTGFANDVIVYLNLGAFMVSLALAGIMFAASGIFNLSKNVMGTGGLLVLAFLIIAIVGSFADFGVPDLKPMQHFTILSLFDIKNILAGGSDWIPKMAVLGGIGLGTITLGGLSFVKKDLPL
;
A
#
# COMPACT_ATOMS: atom_id res chain seq x y z
N MET A 1 -4.57 -13.48 6.42
CA MET A 1 -4.32 -12.99 5.05
C MET A 1 -5.45 -12.11 4.48
N LEU A 2 -6.66 -12.08 5.07
CA LEU A 2 -7.80 -11.28 4.57
C LEU A 2 -7.70 -9.77 4.86
N MET A 3 -7.05 -9.35 5.95
CA MET A 3 -6.97 -7.91 6.31
C MET A 3 -6.19 -7.06 5.27
N PRO A 4 -5.00 -7.47 4.79
CA PRO A 4 -4.31 -6.75 3.71
C PRO A 4 -5.12 -6.68 2.41
N SER A 5 -5.91 -7.71 2.11
CA SER A 5 -6.74 -7.70 0.89
C SER A 5 -7.84 -6.64 0.92
N VAL A 6 -8.49 -6.39 2.07
CA VAL A 6 -9.51 -5.33 2.18
C VAL A 6 -8.88 -3.93 2.05
N ILE A 7 -7.68 -3.75 2.64
CA ILE A 7 -6.95 -2.48 2.60
C ILE A 7 -6.47 -2.15 1.17
N SER A 8 -6.18 -3.15 0.34
CA SER A 8 -5.82 -2.94 -1.07
C SER A 8 -6.92 -2.24 -1.88
N ILE A 9 -8.20 -2.54 -1.60
CA ILE A 9 -9.33 -1.84 -2.25
C ILE A 9 -9.38 -0.38 -1.83
N TYR A 10 -9.19 -0.11 -0.54
CA TYR A 10 -9.06 1.26 -0.02
C TYR A 10 -7.91 2.01 -0.69
N ILE A 11 -6.75 1.35 -0.86
CA ILE A 11 -5.57 1.91 -1.54
C ILE A 11 -5.90 2.30 -2.99
N ILE A 12 -6.56 1.42 -3.75
CA ILE A 12 -6.90 1.68 -5.15
C ILE A 12 -7.88 2.86 -5.25
N ILE A 13 -8.95 2.85 -4.44
CA ILE A 13 -9.98 3.89 -4.50
C ILE A 13 -9.42 5.24 -4.04
N THR A 14 -8.74 5.26 -2.89
CA THR A 14 -8.20 6.49 -2.31
C THR A 14 -7.05 7.02 -3.16
N GLY A 15 -6.09 6.18 -3.57
CA GLY A 15 -4.96 6.59 -4.40
C GLY A 15 -5.38 7.27 -5.72
N ASN A 16 -6.45 6.78 -6.35
CA ASN A 16 -7.01 7.44 -7.53
C ASN A 16 -7.68 8.79 -7.20
N LYS A 17 -8.36 8.89 -6.06
CA LYS A 17 -9.04 10.12 -5.60
C LYS A 17 -8.09 11.26 -5.20
N LEU A 18 -6.84 10.96 -4.82
CA LEU A 18 -5.91 11.95 -4.29
C LEU A 18 -5.38 12.94 -5.34
N LEU A 19 -5.12 12.50 -6.57
CA LEU A 19 -4.54 13.35 -7.63
C LEU A 19 -5.35 13.26 -8.92
N ALA A 20 -5.30 12.14 -9.63
CA ALA A 20 -5.86 12.03 -10.98
C ALA A 20 -7.37 12.31 -11.06
N ASN A 21 -8.16 11.84 -10.09
CA ASN A 21 -9.61 12.12 -10.09
C ASN A 21 -9.92 13.62 -9.88
N GLN A 22 -9.07 14.36 -9.16
CA GLN A 22 -9.24 15.81 -9.01
C GLN A 22 -8.91 16.55 -10.31
N VAL A 23 -7.94 16.06 -11.07
CA VAL A 23 -7.59 16.59 -12.40
C VAL A 23 -8.69 16.28 -13.41
N ASP A 24 -9.14 15.02 -13.47
CA ASP A 24 -10.16 14.53 -14.41
C ASP A 24 -11.51 15.26 -14.25
N ARG A 25 -11.87 15.63 -13.01
CA ARG A 25 -13.10 16.39 -12.72
C ARG A 25 -12.95 17.91 -12.89
N GLY A 26 -11.76 18.40 -13.21
CA GLY A 26 -11.46 19.83 -13.24
C GLY A 26 -11.45 20.52 -11.87
N SER A 27 -11.74 19.82 -10.77
CA SER A 27 -11.74 20.39 -9.41
C SER A 27 -10.35 20.85 -8.97
N MET A 28 -9.29 20.33 -9.59
CA MET A 28 -7.93 20.81 -9.38
C MET A 28 -7.74 22.27 -9.80
N ALA A 29 -8.47 22.77 -10.80
CA ALA A 29 -8.43 24.18 -11.22
C ALA A 29 -8.82 25.12 -10.07
N TYR A 30 -9.79 24.72 -9.25
CA TYR A 30 -10.23 25.50 -8.09
C TYR A 30 -9.18 25.55 -6.97
N ILE A 31 -8.42 24.47 -6.78
CA ILE A 31 -7.35 24.45 -5.77
C ILE A 31 -6.16 25.30 -6.24
N LEU A 32 -5.90 25.35 -7.56
CA LEU A 32 -4.82 26.14 -8.14
C LEU A 32 -5.16 27.61 -8.36
N SER A 33 -6.43 28.02 -8.28
CA SER A 33 -6.81 29.44 -8.31
C SER A 33 -6.50 30.15 -6.99
N ALA A 34 -6.36 29.40 -5.90
CA ALA A 34 -5.74 29.89 -4.67
C ALA A 34 -4.21 29.99 -4.84
N PRO A 35 -3.51 30.87 -4.10
CA PRO A 35 -2.05 31.04 -4.19
C PRO A 35 -1.28 29.88 -3.52
N ILE A 36 -1.63 28.64 -3.86
CA ILE A 36 -1.08 27.40 -3.29
C ILE A 36 -0.17 26.74 -4.33
N ARG A 37 1.04 26.36 -3.91
CA ARG A 37 1.99 25.65 -4.78
C ARG A 37 1.51 24.21 -5.03
N ARG A 38 1.66 23.71 -6.26
CA ARG A 38 1.36 22.31 -6.62
C ARG A 38 2.11 21.30 -5.74
N THR A 39 3.33 21.63 -5.33
CA THR A 39 4.13 20.84 -4.40
C THR A 39 3.43 20.66 -3.06
N THR A 40 2.81 21.73 -2.53
CA THR A 40 2.10 21.68 -1.25
C THR A 40 0.90 20.75 -1.31
N VAL A 41 0.13 20.77 -2.41
CA VAL A 41 -1.01 19.86 -2.61
C VAL A 41 -0.54 18.41 -2.65
N VAL A 42 0.48 18.09 -3.44
CA VAL A 42 1.01 16.72 -3.53
C VAL A 42 1.51 16.22 -2.17
N THR A 43 2.24 17.07 -1.43
CA THR A 43 2.78 16.71 -0.11
C THR A 43 1.66 16.46 0.90
N THR A 44 0.61 17.29 0.94
CA THR A 44 -0.51 17.07 1.87
C THR A 44 -1.29 15.81 1.52
N GLN A 45 -1.51 15.52 0.23
CA GLN A 45 -2.17 14.28 -0.20
C GLN A 45 -1.33 13.04 0.13
N ALA A 46 0.00 13.11 0.00
CA ALA A 46 0.89 12.02 0.39
C ALA A 46 0.89 11.79 1.91
N ILE A 47 0.97 12.86 2.71
CA ILE A 47 0.91 12.78 4.17
C ILE A 47 -0.43 12.20 4.62
N TYR A 48 -1.54 12.65 4.02
CA TYR A 48 -2.86 12.09 4.30
C TYR A 48 -2.90 10.59 4.00
N PHE A 49 -2.35 10.15 2.87
CA PHE A 49 -2.42 8.75 2.49
C PHE A 49 -1.60 7.82 3.40
N ILE A 50 -0.39 8.26 3.77
CA ILE A 50 0.45 7.51 4.72
C ILE A 50 -0.19 7.55 6.11
N GLY A 51 -0.69 8.70 6.54
CA GLY A 51 -1.32 8.89 7.84
C GLY A 51 -2.61 8.08 8.01
N SER A 52 -3.46 8.01 6.98
CA SER A 52 -4.69 7.22 7.02
C SER A 52 -4.41 5.72 7.07
N LEU A 53 -3.38 5.25 6.34
CA LEU A 53 -2.90 3.87 6.44
C LEU A 53 -2.33 3.58 7.82
N ALA A 54 -1.48 4.46 8.36
CA ALA A 54 -0.91 4.30 9.68
C ALA A 54 -1.99 4.24 10.77
N ALA A 55 -2.98 5.14 10.72
CA ALA A 55 -4.12 5.14 11.63
C ALA A 55 -4.91 3.81 11.58
N THR A 56 -5.14 3.28 10.38
CA THR A 56 -5.84 1.99 10.18
C THR A 56 -5.07 0.83 10.79
N PHE A 57 -3.75 0.79 10.63
CA PHE A 57 -2.93 -0.28 11.21
C PHE A 57 -2.72 -0.12 12.72
N LEU A 58 -2.68 1.10 13.24
CA LEU A 58 -2.64 1.36 14.68
C LEU A 58 -3.92 0.87 15.37
N THR A 59 -5.09 1.19 14.83
CA THR A 59 -6.37 0.70 15.38
C THR A 59 -6.48 -0.81 15.26
N THR A 60 -6.08 -1.38 14.12
CA THR A 60 -6.03 -2.83 13.90
C THR A 60 -5.15 -3.53 14.94
N THR A 61 -3.93 -3.03 15.17
CA THR A 61 -3.01 -3.60 16.16
C THR A 61 -3.59 -3.50 17.57
N GLY A 62 -4.21 -2.37 17.91
CA GLY A 62 -4.91 -2.17 19.17
C GLY A 62 -6.02 -3.21 19.38
N THR A 63 -6.86 -3.43 18.38
CA THR A 63 -7.92 -4.44 18.42
C THR A 63 -7.37 -5.86 18.57
N PHE A 64 -6.31 -6.22 17.84
CA PHE A 64 -5.69 -7.54 17.96
C PHE A 64 -5.11 -7.79 19.37
N MET A 65 -4.46 -6.79 19.97
CA MET A 65 -3.95 -6.90 21.33
C MET A 65 -5.08 -7.04 22.36
N MET A 66 -6.17 -6.27 22.21
CA MET A 66 -7.35 -6.40 23.08
C MET A 66 -7.95 -7.80 23.00
N VAL A 67 -8.13 -8.32 21.78
CA VAL A 67 -8.68 -9.67 21.58
C VAL A 67 -7.75 -10.74 22.13
N ASN A 68 -6.42 -10.61 21.94
CA ASN A 68 -5.44 -11.58 22.48
C ASN A 68 -5.52 -11.68 24.01
N ASN A 69 -5.69 -10.53 24.70
CA ASN A 69 -5.85 -10.50 26.15
C ASN A 69 -7.21 -11.05 26.62
N MET A 70 -8.29 -10.86 25.85
CA MET A 70 -9.63 -11.33 26.23
C MET A 70 -9.85 -12.82 25.94
N ALA A 71 -9.28 -13.31 24.84
CA ALA A 71 -9.46 -14.68 24.38
C ALA A 71 -8.34 -15.63 24.85
N ASP A 72 -7.35 -15.10 25.60
CA ASP A 72 -6.20 -15.82 26.14
C ASP A 72 -5.50 -16.70 25.09
N THR A 73 -5.35 -16.16 23.88
CA THR A 73 -4.88 -16.93 22.71
C THR A 73 -3.40 -17.29 22.75
N GLY A 74 -2.66 -16.85 23.78
CA GLY A 74 -1.27 -17.24 24.03
C GLY A 74 -0.24 -16.70 23.03
N PHE A 75 -0.61 -15.76 22.15
CA PHE A 75 0.35 -15.12 21.25
C PHE A 75 1.16 -14.06 22.00
N ALA A 76 2.48 -14.05 21.77
CA ALA A 76 3.33 -12.97 22.25
C ALA A 76 2.93 -11.63 21.59
N ASN A 77 2.76 -10.58 22.41
CA ASN A 77 2.36 -9.26 21.92
C ASN A 77 3.33 -8.72 20.84
N ASP A 78 4.62 -9.05 20.95
CA ASP A 78 5.64 -8.63 19.98
C ASP A 78 5.37 -9.19 18.58
N VAL A 79 4.93 -10.45 18.48
CA VAL A 79 4.61 -11.09 17.20
C VAL A 79 3.41 -10.41 16.53
N ILE A 80 2.40 -10.02 17.31
CA ILE A 80 1.23 -9.28 16.81
C ILE A 80 1.65 -7.92 16.24
N VAL A 81 2.56 -7.21 16.93
CA VAL A 81 3.08 -5.92 16.48
C VAL A 81 3.91 -6.08 15.20
N TYR A 82 4.83 -7.05 15.14
CA TYR A 82 5.68 -7.26 13.96
C TYR A 82 4.87 -7.69 12.73
N LEU A 83 3.85 -8.52 12.92
CA LEU A 83 2.98 -8.95 11.82
C LEU A 83 2.18 -7.76 11.25
N ASN A 84 1.63 -6.90 12.12
CA ASN A 84 0.92 -5.71 11.68
C ASN A 84 1.87 -4.68 11.03
N LEU A 85 3.09 -4.54 11.54
CA LEU A 85 4.08 -3.64 10.97
C LEU A 85 4.51 -4.08 9.56
N GLY A 86 4.73 -5.38 9.35
CA GLY A 86 5.02 -5.89 8.00
C GLY A 86 3.83 -5.72 7.05
N ALA A 87 2.60 -5.94 7.52
CA ALA A 87 1.39 -5.70 6.73
C ALA A 87 1.20 -4.21 6.36
N PHE A 88 1.56 -3.30 7.28
CA PHE A 88 1.63 -1.86 6.99
C PHE A 88 2.65 -1.55 5.90
N MET A 89 3.85 -2.14 5.97
CA MET A 89 4.92 -1.91 4.98
C MET A 89 4.53 -2.35 3.57
N VAL A 90 3.87 -3.51 3.44
CA VAL A 90 3.31 -3.97 2.15
C VAL A 90 2.25 -3.01 1.64
N SER A 91 1.35 -2.59 2.52
CA SER A 91 0.27 -1.66 2.17
C SER A 91 0.84 -0.31 1.73
N LEU A 92 1.92 0.16 2.36
CA LEU A 92 2.65 1.36 1.96
C LEU A 92 3.28 1.22 0.57
N ALA A 93 3.85 0.05 0.25
CA ALA A 93 4.41 -0.22 -1.08
C ALA A 93 3.32 -0.19 -2.17
N LEU A 94 2.19 -0.85 -1.93
CA LEU A 94 1.05 -0.84 -2.87
C LEU A 94 0.44 0.56 -3.01
N ALA A 95 0.33 1.29 -1.90
CA ALA A 95 -0.12 2.68 -1.87
C ALA A 95 0.79 3.58 -2.70
N GLY A 96 2.11 3.42 -2.56
CA GLY A 96 3.06 4.20 -3.33
C GLY A 96 2.98 3.94 -4.84
N ILE A 97 2.78 2.70 -5.27
CA ILE A 97 2.57 2.37 -6.69
C ILE A 97 1.29 3.04 -7.22
N MET A 98 0.21 2.98 -6.45
CA MET A 98 -1.05 3.61 -6.85
C MET A 98 -0.93 5.14 -6.89
N PHE A 99 -0.23 5.73 -5.93
CA PHE A 99 0.05 7.16 -5.90
C PHE A 99 0.94 7.59 -7.08
N ALA A 100 1.94 6.77 -7.44
CA ALA A 100 2.77 6.99 -8.62
C ALA A 100 1.95 7.02 -9.91
N ALA A 101 1.08 6.02 -10.12
CA ALA A 101 0.17 6.00 -11.26
C ALA A 101 -0.73 7.24 -11.29
N SER A 102 -1.28 7.64 -10.14
CA SER A 102 -2.12 8.84 -9.99
C SER A 102 -1.36 10.14 -10.28
N GLY A 103 -0.06 10.20 -10.01
CA GLY A 103 0.80 11.32 -10.38
C GLY A 103 1.12 11.37 -11.87
N ILE A 104 1.39 10.21 -12.48
CA ILE A 104 1.85 10.07 -13.87
C ILE A 104 0.70 10.23 -14.88
N PHE A 105 -0.50 9.71 -14.60
CA PHE A 105 -1.64 9.78 -15.51
C PHE A 105 -2.66 10.87 -15.10
N ASN A 106 -3.28 11.53 -16.09
CA ASN A 106 -4.26 12.60 -15.83
C ASN A 106 -5.69 12.07 -15.72
N LEU A 107 -5.99 10.98 -16.42
CA LEU A 107 -7.31 10.38 -16.48
C LEU A 107 -7.44 9.28 -15.44
N SER A 108 -8.52 9.33 -14.64
CA SER A 108 -8.86 8.31 -13.65
C SER A 108 -8.91 6.91 -14.27
N LYS A 109 -9.43 6.81 -15.51
CA LYS A 109 -9.49 5.56 -16.29
C LYS A 109 -8.10 4.93 -16.49
N ASN A 110 -7.09 5.74 -16.80
CA ASN A 110 -5.73 5.25 -17.04
C ASN A 110 -5.04 4.86 -15.73
N VAL A 111 -5.31 5.59 -14.64
CA VAL A 111 -4.80 5.25 -13.31
C VAL A 111 -5.36 3.92 -12.81
N MET A 112 -6.67 3.72 -12.93
CA MET A 112 -7.31 2.44 -12.59
C MET A 112 -6.80 1.30 -13.48
N GLY A 113 -6.64 1.54 -14.78
CA GLY A 113 -6.17 0.53 -15.74
C GLY A 113 -4.70 0.16 -15.60
N THR A 114 -3.86 1.00 -14.98
CA THR A 114 -2.43 0.75 -14.80
C THR A 114 -2.10 0.40 -13.35
N GLY A 115 -2.09 1.40 -12.45
CA GLY A 115 -1.75 1.21 -11.04
C GLY A 115 -2.75 0.31 -10.31
N GLY A 116 -4.06 0.50 -10.56
CA GLY A 116 -5.09 -0.32 -9.94
C GLY A 116 -5.01 -1.79 -10.37
N LEU A 117 -4.87 -2.02 -11.68
CA LEU A 117 -4.72 -3.37 -12.24
C LEU A 117 -3.43 -4.05 -11.76
N LEU A 118 -2.33 -3.31 -11.65
CA LEU A 118 -1.06 -3.84 -11.16
C LEU A 118 -1.14 -4.23 -9.67
N VAL A 119 -1.76 -3.40 -8.82
CA VAL A 119 -2.01 -3.74 -7.40
C VAL A 119 -2.91 -4.98 -7.28
N LEU A 120 -3.96 -5.06 -8.09
CA LEU A 120 -4.84 -6.23 -8.13
C LEU A 120 -4.12 -7.49 -8.64
N ALA A 121 -3.29 -7.36 -9.67
CA ALA A 121 -2.51 -8.48 -10.21
C ALA A 121 -1.55 -9.05 -9.16
N PHE A 122 -0.81 -8.19 -8.46
CA PHE A 122 0.05 -8.64 -7.35
C PHE A 122 -0.74 -9.30 -6.23
N LEU A 123 -1.94 -8.82 -5.91
CA LEU A 123 -2.78 -9.45 -4.90
C LEU A 123 -3.24 -10.85 -5.35
N ILE A 124 -3.75 -10.98 -6.58
CA ILE A 124 -4.26 -12.25 -7.11
C ILE A 124 -3.12 -13.28 -7.18
N ILE A 125 -1.96 -12.90 -7.71
CA ILE A 125 -0.80 -13.80 -7.80
C ILE A 125 -0.35 -14.22 -6.40
N ALA A 126 -0.38 -13.32 -5.41
CA ALA A 126 -0.01 -13.67 -4.03
C ALA A 126 -1.01 -14.65 -3.39
N ILE A 127 -2.31 -14.46 -3.60
CA ILE A 127 -3.35 -15.39 -3.13
C ILE A 127 -3.17 -16.76 -3.80
N VAL A 128 -2.99 -16.78 -5.12
CA VAL A 128 -2.78 -18.00 -5.89
C VAL A 128 -1.51 -18.73 -5.44
N GLY A 129 -0.41 -18.00 -5.26
CA GLY A 129 0.84 -18.53 -4.74
C GLY A 129 0.71 -19.09 -3.32
N SER A 130 -0.19 -18.55 -2.50
CA SER A 130 -0.43 -19.07 -1.14
C SER A 130 -0.95 -20.51 -1.15
N PHE A 131 -1.64 -20.95 -2.21
CA PHE A 131 -2.05 -22.35 -2.37
C PHE A 131 -0.89 -23.33 -2.57
N ALA A 132 0.31 -22.85 -2.92
CA ALA A 132 1.48 -23.71 -2.99
C ALA A 132 1.85 -24.32 -1.63
N ASP A 133 1.56 -23.61 -0.54
CA ASP A 133 1.74 -24.10 0.82
C ASP A 133 0.64 -25.10 1.24
N PHE A 134 -0.48 -25.16 0.52
CA PHE A 134 -1.62 -26.06 0.77
C PHE A 134 -1.60 -27.34 -0.07
N GLY A 135 -0.49 -27.66 -0.74
CA GLY A 135 -0.29 -28.97 -1.38
C GLY A 135 -0.16 -28.96 -2.91
N VAL A 136 -0.02 -27.79 -3.56
CA VAL A 136 0.23 -27.71 -5.01
C VAL A 136 1.59 -27.07 -5.29
N PRO A 137 2.70 -27.85 -5.27
CA PRO A 137 4.07 -27.31 -5.30
C PRO A 137 4.43 -26.54 -6.57
N ASP A 138 3.72 -26.76 -7.68
CA ASP A 138 3.94 -26.06 -8.96
C ASP A 138 3.63 -24.56 -8.88
N LEU A 139 2.91 -24.10 -7.86
CA LEU A 139 2.61 -22.67 -7.65
C LEU A 139 3.67 -21.92 -6.82
N LYS A 140 4.74 -22.58 -6.37
CA LYS A 140 5.85 -21.91 -5.66
C LYS A 140 6.47 -20.75 -6.44
N PRO A 141 6.69 -20.83 -7.77
CA PRO A 141 7.24 -19.70 -8.52
C PRO A 141 6.37 -18.45 -8.44
N MET A 142 5.03 -18.60 -8.41
CA MET A 142 4.09 -17.49 -8.32
C MET A 142 4.23 -16.69 -7.03
N GLN A 143 4.68 -17.33 -5.93
CA GLN A 143 4.93 -16.62 -4.69
C GLN A 143 6.01 -15.54 -4.86
N HIS A 144 7.02 -15.73 -5.71
CA HIS A 144 8.14 -14.79 -5.86
C HIS A 144 7.90 -13.63 -6.85
N PHE A 145 6.81 -13.68 -7.64
CA PHE A 145 6.52 -12.65 -8.65
C PHE A 145 5.87 -11.37 -8.09
N THR A 146 5.62 -11.32 -6.79
CA THR A 146 4.86 -10.23 -6.17
C THR A 146 5.68 -9.53 -5.09
N ILE A 147 5.40 -8.24 -4.90
CA ILE A 147 5.97 -7.46 -3.79
C ILE A 147 5.50 -8.02 -2.44
N LEU A 148 4.34 -8.68 -2.39
CA LEU A 148 3.80 -9.33 -1.20
C LEU A 148 4.68 -10.50 -0.73
N SER A 149 5.51 -11.06 -1.60
CA SER A 149 6.46 -12.14 -1.26
C SER A 149 7.53 -11.72 -0.25
N LEU A 150 7.84 -10.43 -0.19
CA LEU A 150 8.78 -9.88 0.80
C LEU A 150 8.18 -9.89 2.21
N PHE A 151 6.87 -10.07 2.35
CA PHE A 151 6.20 -10.20 3.64
C PHE A 151 6.32 -11.63 4.18
N ASP A 152 7.44 -11.89 4.83
CA ASP A 152 7.82 -13.20 5.34
C ASP A 152 7.17 -13.51 6.70
N ILE A 153 5.90 -13.87 6.67
CA ILE A 153 5.11 -14.22 7.86
C ILE A 153 5.73 -15.41 8.62
N LYS A 154 6.30 -16.38 7.90
CA LYS A 154 6.86 -17.61 8.49
C LYS A 154 8.04 -17.28 9.40
N ASN A 155 8.94 -16.40 8.96
CA ASN A 155 10.07 -15.96 9.79
C ASN A 155 9.64 -15.10 10.98
N ILE A 156 8.60 -14.25 10.82
CA ILE A 156 8.06 -13.44 11.93
C ILE A 156 7.49 -14.36 13.03
N LEU A 157 6.76 -15.41 12.66
CA LEU A 157 6.20 -16.38 13.61
C LEU A 157 7.27 -17.27 14.26
N ALA A 158 8.34 -17.58 13.53
CA ALA A 158 9.45 -18.37 14.04
C ALA A 158 10.42 -17.58 14.94
N GLY A 159 10.23 -16.26 15.11
CA GLY A 159 11.12 -15.40 15.88
C GLY A 159 12.48 -15.15 15.21
N GLY A 160 12.60 -15.39 13.89
CA GLY A 160 13.81 -15.09 13.13
C GLY A 160 14.04 -13.59 12.94
N SER A 161 15.21 -13.18 12.46
CA SER A 161 15.56 -11.77 12.17
C SER A 161 15.58 -11.42 10.67
N ASP A 162 15.48 -12.42 9.79
CA ASP A 162 15.59 -12.26 8.33
C ASP A 162 14.44 -11.46 7.68
N TRP A 163 13.38 -11.16 8.42
CA TRP A 163 12.25 -10.33 7.96
C TRP A 163 12.58 -8.83 7.94
N ILE A 164 13.51 -8.37 8.79
CA ILE A 164 13.88 -6.95 8.94
C ILE A 164 14.37 -6.33 7.62
N PRO A 165 15.38 -6.91 6.92
CA PRO A 165 15.84 -6.33 5.65
C PRO A 165 14.75 -6.35 4.57
N LYS A 166 13.88 -7.38 4.53
CA LYS A 166 12.78 -7.46 3.55
C LYS A 166 11.75 -6.35 3.77
N MET A 167 11.46 -6.01 5.02
CA MET A 167 10.61 -4.85 5.34
C MET A 167 11.25 -3.52 4.97
N ALA A 168 12.56 -3.36 5.19
CA ALA A 168 13.26 -2.14 4.81
C ALA A 168 13.16 -1.91 3.28
N VAL A 169 13.28 -2.97 2.48
CA VAL A 169 13.08 -2.91 1.03
C VAL A 169 11.65 -2.51 0.68
N LEU A 170 10.63 -3.08 1.34
CA LEU A 170 9.22 -2.70 1.15
C LEU A 170 8.97 -1.22 1.45
N GLY A 171 9.51 -0.72 2.57
CA GLY A 171 9.42 0.69 2.92
C GLY A 171 10.10 1.59 1.89
N GLY A 172 11.28 1.19 1.41
CA GLY A 172 12.02 1.88 0.36
C GLY A 172 11.23 1.97 -0.95
N ILE A 173 10.57 0.88 -1.37
CA ILE A 173 9.70 0.86 -2.56
C ILE A 173 8.51 1.80 -2.35
N GLY A 174 7.85 1.76 -1.20
CA GLY A 174 6.71 2.63 -0.90
C GLY A 174 7.08 4.11 -0.94
N LEU A 175 8.12 4.51 -0.21
CA LEU A 175 8.58 5.90 -0.19
C LEU A 175 9.13 6.35 -1.56
N GLY A 176 9.87 5.48 -2.23
CA GLY A 176 10.41 5.75 -3.57
C GLY A 176 9.30 5.98 -4.60
N THR A 177 8.27 5.14 -4.61
CA THR A 177 7.15 5.29 -5.56
C THR A 177 6.26 6.50 -5.23
N ILE A 178 6.02 6.81 -3.94
CA ILE A 178 5.32 8.05 -3.55
C ILE A 178 6.07 9.29 -4.03
N THR A 179 7.39 9.34 -3.79
CA THR A 179 8.22 10.49 -4.20
C THR A 179 8.29 10.63 -5.72
N LEU A 180 8.47 9.53 -6.46
CA LEU A 180 8.43 9.53 -7.92
C LEU A 180 7.07 10.01 -8.46
N GLY A 181 5.97 9.55 -7.88
CA GLY A 181 4.62 10.02 -8.21
C GLY A 181 4.45 11.52 -7.99
N GLY A 182 4.91 11.99 -6.85
CA GLY A 182 4.81 13.42 -6.50
C GLY A 182 5.67 14.31 -7.40
N LEU A 183 6.91 13.93 -7.68
CA LEU A 183 7.80 14.67 -8.58
C LEU A 183 7.26 14.68 -10.01
N SER A 184 6.72 13.55 -10.48
CA SER A 184 6.09 13.45 -11.80
C SER A 184 4.91 14.40 -11.90
N PHE A 185 4.06 14.46 -10.88
CA PHE A 185 2.89 15.36 -10.86
C PHE A 185 3.28 16.85 -10.86
N VAL A 186 4.32 17.23 -10.13
CA VAL A 186 4.76 18.64 -10.05
C VAL A 186 5.29 19.15 -11.38
N LYS A 187 6.02 18.33 -12.14
CA LYS A 187 6.61 18.69 -13.43
C LYS A 187 5.63 18.60 -14.61
N LYS A 188 4.42 18.11 -14.36
CA LYS A 188 3.46 17.76 -15.40
C LYS A 188 2.60 18.94 -15.82
N ASP A 189 2.36 19.01 -17.12
CA ASP A 189 1.34 19.88 -17.68
C ASP A 189 -0.04 19.26 -17.42
N LEU A 190 -0.81 19.99 -16.62
CA LEU A 190 -2.18 19.63 -16.33
C LEU A 190 -3.04 20.15 -17.49
N PRO A 191 -3.84 19.29 -18.15
CA PRO A 191 -4.87 19.75 -19.06
C PRO A 191 -5.96 20.40 -18.20
N LEU A 192 -5.80 21.69 -17.92
CA LEU A 192 -6.78 22.54 -17.27
C LEU A 192 -7.43 23.43 -18.33
#